data_AF-A0A327ZAF1-F1
#
_entry.id   AF-A0A327ZAF1-F1
#
_cell.length_a   1.000
_cell.length_b   1.000
_cell.length_c   1.000
_cell.angle_alpha   90.00
_cell.angle_beta   90.00
_cell.angle_gamma   90.00
#
_symmetry.space_group_name_H-M   'P 1'
#
loop_
_entity.id
_entity.type
_entity.pdbx_description
1 polymer ?
#
loop_
_entity_poly.entity_id
_entity_poly.type
_entity_poly.pdbx_seq_one_letter_code
_entity_poly.pdbx_strand_id
1 'polypeptide(L)'
;MDEYNPGAAPSVARLLLELRGRTTVDVRTVGRALQVRPQGATGVAVYIHPGGVDVAVDPERANEVALSMPGAYVRDPDDPNTVVTLEADLIDENYDVLLATAVDAVELRKTTVKPVKATRAKAAAAPKAPKAAKATTTKRAPAKVEVERPRCPKCRQYELLASGECPSGYC
;
A
#
# COMPACT_ATOMS: atom_id res chain seq x y z
N MET A 1 11.47 27.86 -10.31
CA MET A 1 11.07 27.96 -8.89
C MET A 1 9.59 28.29 -8.90
N ASP A 2 8.83 27.70 -7.99
CA ASP A 2 7.35 27.71 -7.90
C ASP A 2 6.60 26.67 -8.73
N GLU A 3 6.64 25.42 -8.24
CA GLU A 3 5.49 24.52 -8.35
C GLU A 3 5.07 24.13 -6.93
N TYR A 4 4.61 25.15 -6.19
CA TYR A 4 3.98 25.00 -4.87
C TYR A 4 2.58 24.43 -5.10
N ASN A 5 2.41 23.15 -4.82
CA ASN A 5 1.14 22.43 -4.99
C ASN A 5 0.11 22.92 -3.94
N PRO A 6 -0.96 23.62 -4.34
CA PRO A 6 -1.92 24.26 -3.45
C PRO A 6 -2.97 23.25 -2.97
N GLY A 7 -2.59 22.43 -1.98
CA GLY A 7 -3.51 21.54 -1.27
C GLY A 7 -3.01 21.06 0.09
N ALA A 8 -1.81 21.46 0.48
CA ALA A 8 -1.22 21.14 1.77
C ALA A 8 -1.44 22.32 2.72
N ALA A 9 -2.14 22.08 3.83
CA ALA A 9 -2.26 23.06 4.92
C ALA A 9 -0.87 23.61 5.31
N PRO A 10 -0.75 24.87 5.79
CA PRO A 10 0.54 25.46 6.17
C PRO A 10 1.40 24.55 7.07
N SER A 11 0.74 23.78 7.93
CA SER A 11 1.37 22.82 8.85
C SER A 11 1.99 21.62 8.15
N VAL A 12 1.46 21.19 7.01
CA VAL A 12 2.09 20.13 6.21
C VAL A 12 3.40 20.62 5.58
N ALA A 13 3.44 21.87 5.10
CA ALA A 13 4.67 22.46 4.60
C ALA A 13 5.70 22.60 5.73
N ARG A 14 5.25 22.99 6.93
CA ARG A 14 6.07 23.04 8.14
C ARG A 14 6.61 21.66 8.51
N LEU A 15 5.75 20.63 8.51
CA LEU A 15 6.12 19.23 8.78
C LEU A 15 7.24 18.77 7.85
N LEU A 16 7.11 19.04 6.55
CA LEU A 16 8.13 18.67 5.55
C LEU A 16 9.46 19.40 5.76
N LEU A 17 9.40 20.68 6.12
CA LEU A 17 10.60 21.48 6.40
C LEU A 17 11.32 20.97 7.66
N GLU A 18 10.59 20.71 8.73
CA GLU A 18 11.14 20.23 9.99
C GLU A 18 11.65 18.79 9.87
N LEU A 19 10.95 17.91 9.14
CA LEU A 19 11.42 16.55 8.84
C LEU A 19 12.74 16.56 8.09
N ARG A 20 12.92 17.44 7.10
CA ARG A 20 14.19 17.62 6.38
C ARG A 20 15.31 18.18 7.25
N GLY A 21 14.97 19.00 8.25
CA GLY A 21 15.93 19.51 9.23
C GLY A 21 16.41 18.45 10.23
N ARG A 22 15.59 17.43 10.51
CA ARG A 22 15.90 16.36 11.47
C ARG A 22 16.42 15.08 10.81
N THR A 23 16.00 14.79 9.58
CA THR A 23 16.26 13.51 8.90
C THR A 23 16.53 13.70 7.40
N THR A 24 17.28 12.76 6.84
CA THR A 24 17.56 12.69 5.39
C THR A 24 16.40 12.01 4.65
N VAL A 25 15.55 12.81 4.01
CA VAL A 25 14.34 12.34 3.30
C VAL A 25 14.28 12.84 1.86
N ASP A 26 13.81 11.98 0.96
CA ASP A 26 13.41 12.30 -0.39
C ASP A 26 11.88 12.48 -0.45
N VAL A 27 11.43 13.56 -1.10
CA VAL A 27 10.00 13.84 -1.28
C VAL A 27 9.66 13.68 -2.75
N ARG A 28 8.70 12.81 -3.04
CA ARG A 28 8.20 12.56 -4.40
C ARG A 28 6.73 12.91 -4.49
N THR A 29 6.37 13.68 -5.50
CA THR A 29 4.97 13.93 -5.87
C THR A 29 4.38 12.72 -6.60
N VAL A 30 3.19 12.30 -6.20
CA VAL A 30 2.42 11.22 -6.84
C VAL A 30 0.98 11.69 -6.98
N GLY A 31 0.64 12.19 -8.18
CA GLY A 31 -0.66 12.82 -8.42
C GLY A 31 -0.85 14.05 -7.53
N ARG A 32 -1.90 14.06 -6.71
CA ARG A 32 -2.19 15.12 -5.73
C ARG A 32 -1.59 14.88 -4.34
N ALA A 33 -0.83 13.80 -4.17
CA ALA A 33 -0.23 13.41 -2.91
C ALA A 33 1.30 13.56 -2.92
N LEU A 34 1.90 13.62 -1.74
CA LEU A 34 3.34 13.60 -1.53
C LEU A 34 3.72 12.32 -0.81
N GLN A 35 4.77 11.68 -1.29
CA GLN A 35 5.39 10.53 -0.64
C GLN A 35 6.73 10.98 -0.06
N VAL A 36 6.87 10.88 1.24
CA VAL A 36 8.13 11.08 1.95
C VAL A 36 8.78 9.73 2.16
N ARG A 37 10.01 9.60 1.69
CA ARG A 37 10.80 8.38 1.76
C ARG A 37 12.13 8.71 2.43
N PRO A 38 12.71 7.81 3.23
CA PRO A 38 14.08 7.97 3.64
C PRO A 38 15.02 7.93 2.43
N GLN A 39 16.05 8.78 2.43
CA GLN A 39 17.01 8.80 1.34
C GLN A 39 17.69 7.44 1.17
N GLY A 40 17.71 6.92 -0.06
CA GLY A 40 18.29 5.61 -0.37
C GLY A 40 17.40 4.40 -0.03
N ALA A 41 16.20 4.62 0.51
CA ALA A 41 15.22 3.57 0.79
C ALA A 41 14.03 3.63 -0.19
N THR A 42 13.39 2.48 -0.43
CA THR A 42 12.21 2.41 -1.30
C THR A 42 10.88 2.51 -0.54
N GLY A 43 10.91 2.34 0.79
CA GLY A 43 9.74 2.40 1.64
C GLY A 43 9.19 3.82 1.79
N VAL A 44 7.86 3.94 1.85
CA VAL A 44 7.19 5.21 2.17
C VAL A 44 7.07 5.31 3.69
N ALA A 45 7.61 6.40 4.24
CA ALA A 45 7.53 6.70 5.67
C ALA A 45 6.30 7.54 5.98
N VAL A 46 6.04 8.56 5.17
CA VAL A 46 4.87 9.43 5.31
C VAL A 46 4.21 9.61 3.94
N TYR A 47 2.89 9.49 3.90
CA TYR A 47 2.08 9.73 2.73
C TYR A 47 1.10 10.85 3.00
N ILE A 48 1.25 11.97 2.30
CA ILE A 48 0.44 13.18 2.49
C ILE A 48 -0.54 13.25 1.33
N HIS A 49 -1.83 13.25 1.60
CA HIS A 49 -2.89 13.35 0.61
C HIS A 49 -3.88 14.47 0.98
N PRO A 50 -4.79 14.87 0.08
CA PRO A 50 -5.72 15.98 0.36
C PRO A 50 -6.64 15.76 1.57
N GLY A 51 -6.79 14.51 2.03
CA GLY A 51 -7.62 14.17 3.18
C GLY A 51 -6.85 14.07 4.50
N GLY A 52 -5.52 14.14 4.49
CA GLY A 52 -4.74 13.91 5.69
C GLY A 52 -3.32 13.40 5.45
N VAL A 53 -2.76 12.82 6.50
CA VAL A 53 -1.40 12.27 6.53
C VAL A 53 -1.45 10.84 7.04
N ASP A 54 -0.91 9.91 6.27
CA ASP A 54 -0.65 8.55 6.71
C ASP A 54 0.83 8.43 7.11
N VAL A 55 1.08 7.92 8.32
CA VAL A 55 2.43 7.69 8.84
C VAL A 55 2.65 6.20 9.04
N ALA A 56 3.73 5.67 8.47
CA ALA A 56 4.10 4.28 8.67
C ALA A 56 4.58 4.06 10.11
N VAL A 57 4.02 3.06 10.78
CA VAL A 57 4.35 2.74 12.17
C VAL A 57 4.60 1.25 12.32
N ASP A 58 5.24 0.88 13.43
CA ASP A 58 5.31 -0.53 13.82
C ASP A 58 3.91 -1.04 14.20
N PRO A 59 3.47 -2.22 13.69
CA PRO A 59 2.18 -2.80 14.04
C PRO A 59 1.92 -2.92 15.55
N GLU A 60 2.96 -3.21 16.34
CA GLU A 60 2.83 -3.37 17.80
C GLU A 60 2.55 -2.03 18.50
N ARG A 61 3.08 -0.93 17.95
CA ARG A 61 2.93 0.44 18.50
C ARG A 61 1.78 1.21 17.86
N ALA A 62 1.18 0.72 16.78
CA ALA A 62 0.22 1.47 15.98
C ALA A 62 -0.98 1.96 16.80
N ASN A 63 -1.52 1.11 17.69
CA ASN A 63 -2.63 1.48 18.55
C ASN A 63 -2.25 2.57 19.57
N GLU A 64 -1.06 2.49 20.16
CA GLU A 64 -0.58 3.50 21.12
C GLU A 64 -0.42 4.86 20.44
N VAL A 65 0.15 4.86 19.23
CA VAL A 65 0.32 6.07 18.42
C VAL A 65 -1.03 6.67 18.05
N ALA A 66 -1.99 5.86 17.60
CA ALA A 66 -3.32 6.35 17.27
C ALA A 66 -4.06 6.92 18.49
N LEU A 67 -3.92 6.30 19.67
CA LEU A 67 -4.50 6.83 20.91
C LEU A 67 -3.85 8.15 21.36
N SER A 68 -2.57 8.37 21.03
CA SER A 68 -1.86 9.61 21.35
C SER A 68 -2.23 10.80 20.46
N MET A 69 -2.88 10.55 19.32
CA MET A 69 -3.33 11.57 18.37
C MET A 69 -4.86 11.54 18.24
N PRO A 70 -5.61 12.36 18.98
CA PRO A 70 -7.06 12.45 18.83
C PRO A 70 -7.52 12.53 17.38
N GLY A 71 -8.41 11.61 17.00
CA GLY A 71 -8.97 11.48 15.65
C GLY A 71 -8.09 10.73 14.64
N ALA A 72 -6.89 10.28 15.04
CA ALA A 72 -6.12 9.34 14.25
C ALA A 72 -6.68 7.91 14.35
N TYR A 73 -6.49 7.12 13.31
CA TYR A 73 -6.88 5.70 13.31
C TYR A 73 -5.82 4.84 12.63
N VAL A 74 -5.75 3.57 13.06
CA VAL A 74 -4.86 2.58 12.45
C VAL A 74 -5.55 1.99 11.22
N ARG A 75 -4.85 1.98 10.10
CA ARG A 75 -5.28 1.34 8.87
C ARG A 75 -4.52 0.02 8.70
N ASP A 76 -5.30 -1.05 8.48
CA ASP A 76 -4.83 -2.41 8.21
C ASP A 76 -3.79 -2.89 9.25
N PRO A 77 -4.21 -3.11 10.52
CA PRO A 77 -3.32 -3.48 11.63
C PRO A 77 -2.61 -4.83 11.44
N ASP A 78 -3.14 -5.69 10.58
CA ASP A 78 -2.56 -7.00 10.25
C ASP A 78 -1.48 -6.93 9.14
N ASP A 79 -1.28 -5.77 8.49
CA ASP A 79 -0.27 -5.61 7.44
C ASP A 79 1.09 -5.22 8.06
N PRO A 80 2.21 -5.83 7.62
CA PRO A 80 3.56 -5.41 8.01
C PRO A 80 3.89 -3.93 7.65
N ASN A 81 3.05 -3.27 6.87
CA ASN A 81 3.10 -1.85 6.57
C ASN A 81 1.92 -1.11 7.20
N THR A 82 1.65 -1.37 8.48
CA THR A 82 0.65 -0.64 9.24
C THR A 82 0.90 0.87 9.14
N VAL A 83 -0.17 1.62 8.91
CA VAL A 83 -0.13 3.08 8.87
C VAL A 83 -1.15 3.65 9.83
N VAL A 84 -0.80 4.77 10.45
CA VAL A 84 -1.73 5.59 11.23
C VAL A 84 -2.11 6.77 10.36
N THR A 85 -3.41 6.92 10.12
CA THR A 85 -3.98 8.02 9.34
C THR A 85 -4.47 9.10 10.28
N LEU A 86 -4.12 10.35 9.99
CA LEU A 86 -4.62 11.55 10.65
C LEU A 86 -5.30 12.45 9.61
N GLU A 87 -6.51 12.90 9.91
CA GLU A 87 -7.27 13.79 9.01
C GLU A 87 -6.66 15.19 8.93
N ALA A 88 -6.86 15.86 7.79
CA ALA A 88 -6.24 17.16 7.51
C ALA A 88 -6.56 18.24 8.54
N ASP A 89 -7.79 18.25 9.07
CA ASP A 89 -8.26 19.26 10.02
C ASP A 89 -7.63 19.10 11.41
N LEU A 90 -7.04 17.94 11.70
CA LEU A 90 -6.46 17.60 13.01
C LEU A 90 -4.93 17.66 13.03
N ILE A 91 -4.30 18.00 11.90
CA ILE A 91 -2.84 18.08 11.78
C ILE A 91 -2.26 19.12 12.75
N ASP A 92 -2.91 20.27 12.88
CA ASP A 92 -2.40 21.39 13.67
C ASP A 92 -2.44 21.08 15.16
N GLU A 93 -3.52 20.44 15.62
CA GLU A 93 -3.73 20.06 17.02
C GLU A 93 -2.78 18.96 17.47
N ASN A 94 -2.39 18.08 16.55
CA ASN A 94 -1.54 16.91 16.81
C ASN A 94 -0.10 17.08 16.30
N TYR A 95 0.29 18.29 15.91
CA TYR A 95 1.49 18.54 15.10
C TYR A 95 2.77 17.96 15.72
N ASP A 96 2.98 18.15 17.03
CA ASP A 96 4.20 17.71 17.70
C ASP A 96 4.30 16.18 17.75
N VAL A 97 3.18 15.49 18.01
CA VAL A 97 3.11 14.03 18.04
C VAL A 97 3.24 13.46 16.64
N LEU A 98 2.61 14.10 15.65
CA LEU A 98 2.73 13.73 14.24
C LEU A 98 4.18 13.86 13.77
N LEU A 99 4.87 14.94 14.11
CA LEU A 99 6.26 15.16 13.75
C LEU A 99 7.19 14.11 14.37
N ALA A 100 7.03 13.83 15.68
CA ALA A 100 7.81 12.80 16.36
C ALA A 100 7.59 11.43 15.69
N THR A 101 6.33 11.07 15.45
CA THR A 101 5.95 9.82 14.79
C THR A 101 6.50 9.74 13.37
N ALA A 102 6.49 10.84 12.63
CA ALA A 102 7.03 10.90 11.27
C ALA A 102 8.56 10.71 11.24
N VAL A 103 9.28 11.20 12.25
CA VAL A 103 10.72 10.92 12.41
C VAL A 103 10.94 9.43 12.67
N ASP A 104 10.21 8.84 13.62
CA ASP A 104 10.25 7.41 13.92
C ASP A 104 9.94 6.57 12.67
N ALA A 105 8.94 6.97 11.87
CA ALA A 105 8.57 6.31 10.63
C ALA A 105 9.70 6.31 9.59
N VAL A 106 10.43 7.42 9.48
CA VAL A 106 11.59 7.52 8.59
C VAL A 106 12.68 6.57 9.06
N GLU A 107 12.96 6.50 10.36
CA GLU A 107 13.95 5.57 10.93
C GLU A 107 13.56 4.11 10.75
N LEU A 108 12.29 3.78 11.00
CA LEU A 108 11.72 2.46 10.72
C LEU A 108 12.00 2.07 9.27
N ARG A 109 11.65 2.93 8.31
CA ARG A 109 11.80 2.63 6.87
C ARG A 109 13.25 2.66 6.37
N LYS A 110 14.18 3.31 7.08
CA LYS A 110 15.63 3.19 6.82
C LYS A 110 16.15 1.79 7.11
N THR A 111 15.57 1.09 8.08
CA THR A 111 16.01 -0.25 8.45
C THR A 111 15.29 -1.34 7.65
N THR A 112 14.06 -1.07 7.17
CA THR A 112 13.27 -1.99 6.33
C THR A 112 13.71 -2.02 4.84
N VAL A 113 15.01 -1.88 4.55
CA VAL A 113 15.59 -1.74 3.19
C VAL A 113 15.40 -2.96 2.27
N LYS A 114 14.83 -4.07 2.75
CA LYS A 114 14.38 -5.13 1.86
C LYS A 114 12.86 -5.11 1.81
N PRO A 115 12.23 -4.80 0.66
CA PRO A 115 10.91 -5.36 0.42
C PRO A 115 11.07 -6.86 0.65
N VAL A 116 10.33 -7.41 1.61
CA VAL A 116 10.01 -8.83 1.59
C VAL A 116 9.33 -8.99 0.23
N LYS A 117 10.11 -9.37 -0.79
CA LYS A 117 9.58 -9.87 -2.04
C LYS A 117 8.64 -10.95 -1.56
N ALA A 118 7.34 -10.67 -1.62
CA ALA A 118 6.36 -11.73 -1.63
C ALA A 118 6.91 -12.71 -2.65
N THR A 119 7.38 -13.85 -2.18
CA THR A 119 7.77 -14.97 -3.01
C THR A 119 6.48 -15.37 -3.69
N ARG A 120 6.15 -14.68 -4.80
CA ARG A 120 5.45 -15.29 -5.90
C ARG A 120 6.28 -16.52 -6.19
N ALA A 121 5.81 -17.65 -5.68
CA ALA A 121 6.33 -18.94 -6.02
C ALA A 121 6.42 -18.94 -7.54
N LYS A 122 7.65 -18.82 -8.05
CA LYS A 122 7.97 -19.22 -9.41
C LYS A 122 7.53 -20.67 -9.44
N ALA A 123 6.37 -20.94 -10.03
CA ALA A 123 5.99 -22.26 -10.46
C ALA A 123 7.21 -22.79 -11.24
N ALA A 124 7.90 -23.72 -10.60
CA ALA A 124 9.09 -24.35 -11.15
C ALA A 124 8.70 -24.91 -12.51
N ALA A 125 9.61 -24.70 -13.47
CA ALA A 125 9.53 -25.27 -14.78
C ALA A 125 9.14 -26.76 -14.69
N ALA A 126 8.00 -27.11 -15.28
CA ALA A 126 7.64 -28.50 -15.50
C ALA A 126 8.67 -29.11 -16.47
N PRO A 127 9.42 -30.15 -16.09
CA PRO A 127 10.19 -30.93 -17.03
C PRO A 127 9.25 -31.74 -17.94
N LYS A 128 9.55 -31.75 -19.25
CA LYS A 128 8.82 -32.53 -20.26
C LYS A 128 8.85 -34.04 -19.94
N ALA A 129 7.65 -34.62 -19.84
CA ALA A 129 7.17 -35.92 -20.38
C ALA A 129 7.95 -37.23 -20.05
N PRO A 130 7.28 -38.38 -19.77
CA PRO A 130 6.36 -39.00 -20.76
C PRO A 130 5.11 -39.76 -20.23
N LYS A 131 4.13 -39.86 -21.16
CA LYS A 131 3.08 -40.87 -21.41
C LYS A 131 2.47 -41.76 -20.29
N ALA A 132 1.14 -41.60 -20.18
CA ALA A 132 0.07 -42.62 -20.17
C ALA A 132 -0.05 -43.65 -19.01
N ALA A 133 -1.17 -43.58 -18.26
CA ALA A 133 -2.34 -44.49 -18.39
C ALA A 133 -3.13 -44.70 -17.08
N LYS A 134 -4.46 -44.65 -17.22
CA LYS A 134 -5.55 -45.33 -16.47
C LYS A 134 -5.89 -44.99 -15.00
N ALA A 135 -7.21 -44.84 -14.83
CA ALA A 135 -8.04 -44.51 -13.68
C ALA A 135 -8.02 -45.50 -12.50
N THR A 136 -8.37 -45.00 -11.29
CA THR A 136 -9.42 -45.57 -10.41
C THR A 136 -9.75 -44.66 -9.19
N THR A 137 -11.04 -44.29 -9.08
CA THR A 137 -11.95 -44.24 -7.89
C THR A 137 -11.33 -44.15 -6.47
N THR A 138 -11.72 -43.26 -5.52
CA THR A 138 -13.05 -43.17 -4.85
C THR A 138 -13.16 -42.01 -3.82
N LYS A 139 -14.23 -41.20 -3.94
CA LYS A 139 -15.11 -40.45 -2.97
C LYS A 139 -14.60 -39.93 -1.59
N ARG A 140 -14.78 -38.61 -1.33
CA ARG A 140 -15.88 -37.97 -0.51
C ARG A 140 -15.88 -36.42 -0.65
N ALA A 141 -17.06 -35.78 -0.53
CA ALA A 141 -17.48 -34.45 -1.03
C ALA A 141 -17.48 -33.29 0.01
N PRO A 142 -18.00 -32.04 -0.22
CA PRO A 142 -18.35 -31.31 -1.47
C PRO A 142 -17.86 -29.83 -1.60
N ALA A 143 -17.69 -29.41 -2.86
CA ALA A 143 -18.06 -28.15 -3.55
C ALA A 143 -17.77 -26.74 -2.97
N LYS A 144 -16.85 -26.02 -3.64
CA LYS A 144 -17.17 -24.77 -4.37
C LYS A 144 -16.55 -24.86 -5.77
N VAL A 145 -17.40 -25.11 -6.76
CA VAL A 145 -17.06 -25.09 -8.18
C VAL A 145 -16.97 -23.63 -8.58
N GLU A 146 -15.77 -23.07 -8.62
CA GLU A 146 -15.53 -21.81 -9.32
C GLU A 146 -15.47 -22.15 -10.80
N VAL A 147 -16.63 -22.04 -11.45
CA VAL A 147 -16.78 -22.16 -12.90
C VAL A 147 -15.90 -21.09 -13.52
N GLU A 148 -14.74 -21.48 -14.06
CA GLU A 148 -13.81 -20.59 -14.74
C GLU A 148 -14.54 -19.96 -15.94
N ARG A 149 -14.99 -18.71 -15.77
CA ARG A 149 -15.76 -18.01 -16.78
C ARG A 149 -14.81 -17.65 -17.94
N PRO A 150 -15.19 -17.95 -19.20
CA PRO A 150 -14.34 -17.66 -20.34
C PRO A 150 -14.04 -16.16 -20.40
N ARG A 151 -12.75 -15.81 -20.44
CA ARG A 151 -12.30 -14.43 -20.63
C ARG A 151 -12.40 -14.05 -22.10
N CYS A 152 -12.63 -12.76 -22.38
CA CYS A 152 -12.76 -12.26 -23.74
C CYS A 152 -11.50 -12.59 -24.57
N PRO A 153 -11.62 -13.26 -25.73
CA PRO A 153 -10.47 -13.68 -26.52
C PRO A 153 -9.70 -12.51 -27.16
N LYS A 154 -10.34 -11.35 -27.34
CA LYS A 154 -9.74 -10.18 -27.99
C LYS A 154 -8.90 -9.32 -27.05
N CYS A 155 -9.41 -9.01 -25.86
CA CYS A 155 -8.70 -8.12 -24.93
C CYS A 155 -8.20 -8.81 -23.66
N ARG A 156 -8.63 -10.05 -23.36
CA ARG A 156 -8.18 -10.91 -22.23
C ARG A 156 -8.23 -10.30 -20.82
N GLN A 157 -8.69 -9.06 -20.71
CA GLN A 157 -8.66 -8.25 -19.51
C GLN A 157 -9.96 -8.37 -18.71
N TYR A 158 -11.06 -8.74 -19.37
CA TYR A 158 -12.38 -8.82 -18.77
C TYR A 158 -13.00 -10.22 -18.95
N GLU A 159 -13.72 -10.64 -17.91
CA GLU A 159 -14.61 -11.81 -17.99
C GLU A 159 -15.79 -11.50 -18.90
N LEU A 160 -16.17 -12.46 -19.75
CA LEU A 160 -17.32 -12.29 -20.63
C LEU A 160 -18.59 -12.22 -19.79
N LEU A 161 -19.53 -11.36 -20.20
CA LEU A 161 -20.89 -11.41 -19.67
C LEU A 161 -21.53 -12.74 -20.04
N ALA A 162 -22.63 -13.09 -19.36
CA ALA A 162 -23.42 -14.28 -19.68
C ALA A 162 -23.91 -14.32 -21.14
N SER A 163 -23.95 -13.17 -21.83
CA SER A 163 -24.26 -13.05 -23.26
C SER A 163 -23.09 -13.37 -24.21
N GLY A 164 -21.88 -13.60 -23.69
CA GLY A 164 -20.68 -13.79 -24.51
C GLY A 164 -20.06 -12.49 -25.05
N GLU A 165 -20.51 -11.33 -24.55
CA GLU A 165 -19.98 -10.02 -24.93
C GLU A 165 -18.97 -9.49 -23.91
N CYS A 166 -18.01 -8.70 -24.40
CA CYS A 166 -17.03 -8.04 -23.56
C CYS A 166 -17.63 -6.77 -22.94
N PRO A 167 -17.52 -6.55 -21.61
CA PRO A 167 -18.12 -5.41 -20.92
C PRO A 167 -17.60 -4.04 -21.40
N SER A 168 -16.43 -4.00 -22.04
CA SER A 168 -15.85 -2.76 -22.54
C SER A 168 -16.49 -2.27 -23.84
N GLY A 169 -17.25 -3.11 -24.57
CA GLY A 169 -17.87 -2.76 -25.86
C GLY A 169 -16.89 -2.38 -26.99
N TYR A 170 -15.59 -2.35 -26.72
CA TYR A 170 -14.52 -1.85 -27.60
C TYR A 170 -13.44 -2.91 -27.87
N CYS A 171 -13.81 -4.20 -27.75
CA CYS A 171 -13.05 -5.34 -28.25
C CYS A 171 -13.86 -5.96 -29.43
#